data_AF-A0A7W6NKF7-F1
#
_entry.id   AF-A0A7W6NKF7-F1
#
_cell.length_a   1.000
_cell.length_b   1.000
_cell.length_c   1.000
_cell.angle_alpha   90.00
_cell.angle_beta   90.00
_cell.angle_gamma   90.00
#
_symmetry.space_group_name_H-M   'P 1'
#
loop_
_entity.id
_entity.type
_entity.pdbx_description
1 polymer ?
#
loop_
_entity_poly.entity_id
_entity_poly.type
_entity_poly.pdbx_seq_one_letter_code
_entity_poly.pdbx_strand_id
1 'polypeptide(L)'
;MRDAKARRPGRDDVARTAFFWIVKRMAERTPHEMELFQERMVEMLVEQGFDHQASDAVLDELIAKYRTGGPPFRRKVHLLYPDGRPLLENDEDD
;
A
#
# COMPACT_ATOMS: atom_id res chain seq x y z
N MET A 1 -8.34 0.91 -32.79
CA MET A 1 -7.09 1.01 -32.01
C MET A 1 -7.43 0.51 -30.61
N ARG A 2 -6.86 -0.61 -30.15
CA ARG A 2 -7.15 -1.14 -28.81
C ARG A 2 -6.39 -0.28 -27.81
N ASP A 3 -7.10 0.55 -27.03
CA ASP A 3 -6.50 1.19 -25.87
C ASP A 3 -6.03 0.08 -24.93
N ALA A 4 -4.72 -0.12 -24.87
CA ALA A 4 -4.12 -0.92 -23.80
C ALA A 4 -4.55 -0.24 -22.49
N LYS A 5 -5.55 -0.83 -21.83
CA LYS A 5 -6.17 -0.39 -20.57
C LYS A 5 -5.08 0.16 -19.67
N ALA A 6 -5.01 1.48 -19.53
CA ALA A 6 -3.91 2.16 -18.84
C ALA A 6 -3.66 1.48 -17.49
N ARG A 7 -2.40 1.22 -17.14
CA ARG A 7 -1.94 0.59 -15.89
C ARG A 7 -2.16 1.54 -14.69
N ARG A 8 -3.41 1.95 -14.48
CA ARG A 8 -3.81 2.96 -13.52
C ARG A 8 -3.97 2.32 -12.14
N PRO A 9 -3.36 2.86 -11.08
CA PRO A 9 -3.58 2.37 -9.72
C PRO A 9 -5.03 2.59 -9.30
N GLY A 10 -5.57 1.63 -8.54
CA GLY A 10 -6.87 1.81 -7.88
C GLY A 10 -6.76 2.78 -6.70
N ARG A 11 -7.91 3.22 -6.17
CA ARG A 11 -7.96 4.07 -4.96
C ARG A 11 -7.26 3.41 -3.78
N ASP A 12 -7.49 2.11 -3.59
CA ASP A 12 -6.85 1.30 -2.55
C ASP A 12 -5.33 1.19 -2.74
N ASP A 13 -4.85 1.06 -3.99
CA ASP A 13 -3.40 1.04 -4.27
C ASP A 13 -2.74 2.36 -3.82
N VAL A 14 -3.40 3.49 -4.09
CA VAL A 14 -2.92 4.82 -3.67
C VAL A 14 -2.99 4.96 -2.14
N ALA A 15 -4.12 4.61 -1.53
CA ALA A 15 -4.32 4.73 -0.09
C ALA A 15 -3.29 3.90 0.70
N ARG A 16 -3.10 2.63 0.31
CA ARG A 16 -2.14 1.75 0.98
C ARG A 16 -0.70 2.25 0.80
N THR A 17 -0.36 2.79 -0.38
CA THR A 17 0.98 3.36 -0.65
C THR A 17 1.23 4.63 0.16
N ALA A 18 0.27 5.55 0.20
CA ALA A 18 0.38 6.79 0.98
C ALA A 18 0.51 6.48 2.47
N PHE A 19 -0.33 5.59 3.00
CA PHE A 19 -0.29 5.20 4.40
C PHE A 19 1.06 4.60 4.81
N PHE A 20 1.59 3.66 4.00
CA PHE A 20 2.94 3.11 4.23
C PHE A 20 4.02 4.20 4.29
N TRP A 21 3.98 5.16 3.36
CA TRP A 21 4.97 6.23 3.30
C TRP A 21 4.90 7.16 4.51
N ILE A 22 3.70 7.56 4.93
CA ILE A 22 3.48 8.40 6.11
C ILE A 22 4.01 7.70 7.36
N VAL A 23 3.59 6.45 7.59
CA VAL A 23 4.00 5.68 8.77
C VAL A 23 5.52 5.55 8.85
N LYS A 24 6.17 5.18 7.73
CA LYS A 24 7.62 5.03 7.69
C LYS A 24 8.33 6.35 8.00
N ARG A 25 7.87 7.46 7.42
CA ARG A 25 8.50 8.77 7.58
C ARG A 25 8.32 9.37 8.97
N MET A 26 7.14 9.22 9.57
CA MET A 26 6.86 9.74 10.91
C MET A 26 7.58 8.94 11.99
N ALA A 27 7.66 7.61 11.84
CA ALA A 27 8.37 6.74 12.77
C ALA A 27 9.87 7.07 12.88
N GLU A 28 10.47 7.64 11.83
CA GLU A 28 11.89 7.99 11.79
C GLU A 28 12.20 9.37 12.39
N ARG A 29 11.21 10.26 12.59
CA ARG A 29 11.48 11.68 12.91
C ARG A 29 10.71 12.25 14.09
N THR A 30 9.50 11.78 14.35
CA THR A 30 8.58 12.46 15.29
C THR A 30 7.64 11.48 15.98
N PRO A 31 8.07 10.83 17.08
CA PRO A 31 7.24 9.88 17.81
C PRO A 31 5.93 10.47 18.33
N HIS A 32 5.96 11.70 18.85
CA HIS A 32 4.75 12.37 19.36
C HIS A 32 3.72 12.64 18.25
N GLU A 33 4.15 13.10 17.08
CA GLU A 33 3.25 13.30 15.93
C GLU A 33 2.64 11.98 15.45
N MET A 34 3.35 10.86 15.62
CA MET A 34 2.81 9.53 15.28
C MET A 34 1.66 9.14 16.22
N GLU A 35 1.75 9.46 17.51
CA GLU A 35 0.69 9.20 18.48
C GLU A 35 -0.58 9.99 18.11
N LEU A 36 -0.45 11.30 17.85
CA LEU A 36 -1.59 12.14 17.42
C LEU A 36 -2.21 11.66 16.10
N PHE A 37 -1.37 11.21 15.16
CA PHE A 37 -1.85 10.63 13.91
C PHE A 37 -2.65 9.34 14.14
N GLN A 38 -2.21 8.48 15.05
CA GLN A 38 -2.91 7.24 15.40
C GLN A 38 -4.26 7.53 16.04
N GLU A 39 -4.29 8.41 17.05
CA GLU A 39 -5.52 8.82 17.72
C GLU A 39 -6.55 9.33 16.71
N ARG A 40 -6.13 10.23 15.80
CA ARG A 40 -7.04 10.78 14.79
C ARG A 40 -7.55 9.72 13.81
N MET A 41 -6.71 8.76 13.43
CA MET A 41 -7.12 7.64 12.56
C MET A 41 -8.15 6.73 13.25
N VAL A 42 -7.96 6.42 14.54
CA VAL A 42 -8.91 5.64 15.34
C VAL A 42 -10.23 6.38 15.47
N GLU A 43 -10.22 7.68 15.78
CA GLU A 43 -11.43 8.50 15.81
C GLU A 43 -12.21 8.43 14.49
N MET A 44 -11.52 8.59 13.36
CA MET A 44 -12.15 8.51 12.04
C MET A 44 -12.73 7.12 11.72
N LEU A 45 -12.16 6.04 12.26
CA LEU A 45 -12.71 4.69 12.14
C LEU A 45 -13.94 4.52 13.04
N VAL A 46 -13.90 5.07 14.25
CA VAL A 46 -15.06 5.08 15.15
C VAL A 46 -16.22 5.88 14.56
N GLU A 47 -15.95 7.01 13.90
CA GLU A 47 -16.96 7.80 13.17
C GLU A 47 -17.63 7.00 12.03
N GLN A 48 -16.95 5.98 11.48
CA GLN A 48 -17.52 5.05 10.50
C GLN A 48 -18.34 3.93 11.13
N GLY A 49 -18.37 3.84 12.47
CA GLY A 49 -19.07 2.81 13.23
C GLY A 49 -18.22 1.59 13.61
N PHE A 50 -16.89 1.66 13.47
CA PHE A 50 -16.00 0.60 13.96
C PHE A 50 -15.79 0.70 15.48
N ASP A 51 -15.50 -0.42 16.12
CA ASP A 51 -15.13 -0.45 17.53
C ASP A 51 -13.78 0.24 17.76
N HIS A 52 -13.67 1.01 18.84
CA HIS A 52 -12.47 1.78 19.15
C HIS A 52 -11.27 0.86 19.42
N GLN A 53 -11.42 -0.13 20.30
CA GLN A 53 -10.31 -1.01 20.71
C GLN A 53 -9.86 -1.90 19.55
N ALA A 54 -10.80 -2.40 18.75
CA ALA A 54 -10.49 -3.16 17.55
C ALA A 54 -9.76 -2.31 16.49
N SER A 55 -10.17 -1.05 16.32
CA SER A 55 -9.53 -0.12 15.38
C SER A 55 -8.11 0.20 15.79
N ASP A 56 -7.90 0.50 17.08
CA ASP A 56 -6.61 0.77 17.70
C ASP A 56 -5.65 -0.41 17.51
N ALA A 57 -6.07 -1.62 17.91
CA ALA A 57 -5.26 -2.83 17.79
C ALA A 57 -4.84 -3.14 16.35
N VAL A 58 -5.77 -3.02 15.38
CA VAL A 58 -5.47 -3.27 13.96
C VAL A 58 -4.51 -2.21 13.42
N LEU A 59 -4.65 -0.95 13.82
CA LEU A 59 -3.77 0.13 13.39
C LEU A 59 -2.35 -0.07 13.95
N ASP A 60 -2.24 -0.42 15.22
CA ASP A 60 -0.96 -0.69 15.89
C ASP A 60 -0.19 -1.83 15.24
N GLU A 61 -0.86 -2.96 15.00
CA GLU A 61 -0.27 -4.10 14.30
C GLU A 61 0.26 -3.71 12.91
N LEU A 62 -0.51 -2.90 12.18
CA LEU A 62 -0.14 -2.44 10.85
C LEU A 62 1.06 -1.48 10.88
N ILE A 63 1.09 -0.56 11.84
CA ILE A 63 2.21 0.37 12.05
C ILE A 63 3.47 -0.39 12.43
N ALA A 64 3.39 -1.33 13.37
CA ALA A 64 4.51 -2.17 13.78
C ALA A 64 5.12 -2.92 12.58
N LYS A 65 4.27 -3.49 11.72
CA LYS A 65 4.69 -4.16 10.48
C LYS A 65 5.42 -3.20 9.53
N TYR A 66 4.94 -1.97 9.39
CA TYR A 66 5.52 -0.99 8.47
C TYR A 66 6.81 -0.34 8.97
N ARG A 67 6.99 -0.25 10.29
CA ARG A 67 8.23 0.24 10.91
C ARG A 67 9.39 -0.73 10.74
N THR A 68 9.12 -2.03 10.82
CA THR A 68 10.16 -3.06 10.89
C THR A 68 10.41 -3.77 9.54
N GLY A 69 9.44 -3.73 8.62
CA GLY A 69 9.49 -4.41 7.34
C GLY A 69 9.83 -3.54 6.12
N GLY A 70 10.15 -4.20 5.01
CA GLY A 70 10.18 -3.56 3.69
C GLY A 70 8.78 -3.23 3.16
N PRO A 71 8.67 -2.54 2.01
CA PRO A 71 7.36 -2.23 1.42
C PRO A 71 6.53 -3.50 1.20
N PRO A 72 5.28 -3.58 1.70
CA PRO A 72 4.46 -4.80 1.62
C PRO A 72 3.84 -5.01 0.23
N PHE A 73 4.20 -4.19 -0.76
CA PHE A 73 3.54 -4.15 -2.05
C PHE A 73 4.10 -5.23 -2.98
N ARG A 74 3.26 -6.21 -3.32
CA ARG A 74 3.60 -7.21 -4.35
C ARG A 74 3.50 -6.57 -5.74
N ARG A 75 4.51 -6.78 -6.59
CA ARG A 75 4.42 -6.40 -8.02
C ARG A 75 3.23 -7.10 -8.66
N LYS A 76 2.38 -6.33 -9.35
CA LYS A 76 1.26 -6.86 -10.14
C LYS A 76 1.80 -7.41 -11.45
N VAL A 77 2.13 -8.70 -11.49
CA VAL A 77 2.79 -9.38 -12.63
C VAL A 77 1.97 -9.27 -13.93
N HIS A 78 0.64 -9.28 -13.85
CA HIS A 78 -0.24 -9.07 -15.02
C HIS A 78 -0.12 -7.65 -15.60
N LEU A 79 0.40 -6.68 -14.86
CA LEU A 79 0.76 -5.37 -15.41
C LEU A 79 2.10 -5.39 -16.13
N LEU A 80 2.91 -6.46 -16.04
CA LEU A 80 4.17 -6.58 -16.77
C LEU A 80 3.97 -7.20 -18.16
N TYR A 81 2.96 -8.06 -18.32
CA TYR A 81 2.65 -8.78 -19.57
C TYR A 81 1.22 -8.44 -20.03
N PRO A 82 0.98 -7.25 -20.60
CA PRO A 82 -0.36 -6.82 -21.00
C PRO A 82 -0.98 -7.74 -22.07
N ASP A 83 -0.17 -8.46 -22.85
CA ASP A 83 -0.60 -9.33 -23.94
C ASP A 83 -0.23 -10.82 -23.73
N GLY A 84 0.18 -11.22 -22.52
CA GLY A 84 0.42 -12.63 -22.16
C GLY A 84 1.65 -13.31 -22.78
N ARG A 85 2.42 -12.65 -23.65
CA ARG A 85 3.69 -13.20 -24.15
C ARG A 85 4.86 -12.79 -23.25
N PRO A 86 5.63 -13.74 -22.69
CA PRO A 86 6.95 -13.41 -22.20
C PRO A 86 7.83 -13.02 -23.39
N LEU A 87 8.65 -11.98 -23.22
CA LEU A 87 9.76 -11.69 -24.12
C LEU A 87 10.81 -12.77 -23.88
N LEU A 88 10.62 -13.95 -24.48
CA LEU A 88 11.66 -14.96 -24.57
C LEU A 88 12.06 -15.09 -26.04
N GLU A 89 13.35 -14.77 -26.20
CA GLU A 89 14.32 -15.23 -27.18
C GLU A 89 13.96 -15.01 -28.64
N ASN A 90 14.84 -14.21 -29.27
CA ASN A 90 15.00 -14.25 -30.71
C ASN A 90 15.32 -15.70 -31.07
N ASP A 91 14.34 -16.40 -31.62
CA ASP A 91 14.60 -17.47 -32.57
C ASP A 91 15.27 -16.78 -33.78
N GLU A 92 16.59 -16.65 -33.74
CA GLU A 92 17.35 -16.33 -34.95
C GLU A 92 17.29 -17.56 -35.85
N ASP A 93 16.55 -17.35 -36.93
CA ASP A 93 16.21 -18.23 -38.04
C ASP A 93 17.38 -19.08 -38.60
N ASP A 94 17.00 -20.28 -39.05
CA ASP A 94 17.75 -21.24 -39.92
C ASP A 94 18.45 -20.61 -41.13
#